data_AF-A0A662F1Z0-F1
#
_entry.id   AF-A0A662F1Z0-F1
#
_cell.length_a   1.000
_cell.length_b   1.000
_cell.length_c   1.000
_cell.angle_alpha   90.00
_cell.angle_beta   90.00
_cell.angle_gamma   90.00
#
_symmetry.space_group_name_H-M   'P 1'
#
loop_
_entity.id
_entity.type
_entity.pdbx_description
1 polymer ?
#
loop_
_entity_poly.entity_id
_entity_poly.type
_entity_poly.pdbx_seq_one_letter_code
_entity_poly.pdbx_strand_id
1 'polypeptide(L)'
;MIYTPSEHPSQAFILITLIVIAGILGTLLWSVYFLIVALLFWVQYTAILSYLQFRKKRRFPYKGFTQILLHPQVRFFVFEFLAVLGIGTYFVFRMPYVGIVALAAWWLFSLNFYRYYEEFKIYE
;
A
#
# COMPACT_ATOMS: atom_id res chain seq x y z
N MET A 1 17.75 -11.17 -3.78
CA MET A 1 16.66 -11.68 -2.92
C MET A 1 15.52 -10.69 -3.02
N ILE A 2 14.45 -11.00 -3.75
CA ILE A 2 13.28 -10.11 -3.84
C ILE A 2 12.54 -10.25 -2.51
N TYR A 3 12.39 -9.15 -1.77
CA TYR A 3 11.68 -9.14 -0.49
C TYR A 3 10.25 -9.66 -0.70
N THR A 4 9.93 -10.82 -0.12
CA THR A 4 8.60 -11.43 -0.24
C THR A 4 7.75 -11.05 0.98
N PRO A 5 6.83 -10.09 0.86
CA PRO A 5 6.08 -9.59 2.02
C PRO A 5 5.16 -10.63 2.67
N SER A 6 4.97 -11.81 2.06
CA SER A 6 4.12 -12.87 2.62
C SER A 6 4.78 -13.72 3.70
N GLU A 7 6.11 -13.75 3.79
CA GLU A 7 6.84 -14.62 4.71
C GLU A 7 7.05 -13.95 6.08
N HIS A 8 7.28 -12.63 6.09
CA HIS A 8 7.51 -11.85 7.31
C HIS A 8 6.61 -10.60 7.35
N PRO A 9 5.30 -10.76 7.63
CA PRO A 9 4.33 -9.68 7.51
C PRO A 9 4.56 -8.55 8.53
N SER A 10 5.10 -8.86 9.72
CA SER A 10 5.42 -7.87 10.76
C SER A 10 6.55 -6.94 10.33
N GLN A 11 7.61 -7.51 9.76
CA GLN A 11 8.72 -6.76 9.19
C GLN A 11 8.26 -5.90 8.01
N ALA A 12 7.33 -6.41 7.20
CA ALA A 12 6.77 -5.66 6.07
C ALA A 12 5.99 -4.45 6.55
N PHE A 13 5.18 -4.61 7.61
CA PHE A 13 4.45 -3.50 8.19
C PHE A 13 5.37 -2.43 8.81
N ILE A 14 6.43 -2.85 9.50
CA ILE A 14 7.44 -1.92 10.05
C ILE A 14 8.11 -1.15 8.90
N LEU A 15 8.51 -1.84 7.83
CA LEU A 15 9.13 -1.21 6.66
C LEU A 15 8.19 -0.19 6.00
N ILE A 16 6.93 -0.54 5.78
CA ILE A 16 5.91 0.37 5.22
C ILE A 16 5.73 1.57 6.13
N THR A 17 5.64 1.37 7.44
CA THR A 17 5.49 2.46 8.41
C THR A 17 6.67 3.41 8.35
N LEU A 18 7.90 2.90 8.30
CA LEU A 18 9.11 3.72 8.14
C LEU A 18 9.09 4.51 6.84
N ILE A 19 8.71 3.89 5.71
CA ILE A 19 8.66 4.54 4.40
C ILE A 19 7.57 5.62 4.37
N VAL A 20 6.40 5.37 4.95
CA VAL A 20 5.31 6.35 5.04
C VAL A 20 5.74 7.54 5.89
N ILE A 21 6.32 7.30 7.07
CA ILE A 21 6.78 8.38 7.96
C ILE A 21 7.89 9.19 7.28
N ALA A 22 8.86 8.53 6.65
CA ALA A 22 9.92 9.20 5.90
C ALA A 22 9.37 10.00 4.71
N GLY A 23 8.36 9.45 4.02
CA GLY A 23 7.64 10.11 2.94
C GLY A 23 6.95 11.39 3.42
N ILE A 24 6.18 11.32 4.51
CA ILE A 24 5.44 12.47 5.05
C ILE A 24 6.39 13.52 5.62
N LEU A 25 7.27 13.14 6.55
CA LEU A 25 8.18 14.07 7.21
C LEU A 25 9.21 14.65 6.23
N GLY A 26 9.78 13.82 5.35
CA GLY A 26 10.73 14.27 4.34
C GLY A 26 10.11 15.26 3.37
N THR A 27 8.83 15.09 3.03
CA THR A 27 8.09 16.03 2.17
C THR A 27 7.81 17.36 2.85
N LEU A 28 7.47 17.34 4.14
CA LEU A 28 7.20 18.55 4.90
C LEU A 28 8.48 19.34 5.22
N LEU A 29 9.59 18.65 5.48
CA LEU A 29 10.83 19.27 5.99
C LEU A 29 11.85 19.59 4.90
N TRP A 30 11.89 18.82 3.81
CA TRP A 30 12.98 18.92 2.83
C TRP A 30 12.51 18.98 1.39
N SER A 31 11.81 17.93 0.92
CA SER A 31 11.55 17.81 -0.50
C SER A 31 10.44 16.83 -0.84
N VAL A 32 9.66 17.17 -1.86
CA VAL A 32 8.65 16.29 -2.45
C VAL A 32 9.20 14.99 -3.04
N TYR A 33 10.51 14.89 -3.28
CA TYR A 33 11.08 13.64 -3.77
C TYR A 33 10.86 12.48 -2.79
N PHE A 34 10.78 12.76 -1.48
CA PHE A 34 10.43 11.76 -0.47
C PHE A 34 9.01 11.21 -0.67
N LEU A 35 8.05 12.08 -1.02
CA LEU A 35 6.69 11.68 -1.38
C LEU A 35 6.69 10.76 -2.61
N ILE A 36 7.37 11.17 -3.67
CA ILE A 36 7.41 10.42 -4.94
C ILE A 36 8.02 9.03 -4.72
N VAL A 37 9.16 8.95 -4.01
CA VAL A 37 9.81 7.67 -3.71
C VAL A 37 8.90 6.76 -2.87
N ALA A 38 8.22 7.31 -1.86
CA ALA A 38 7.29 6.53 -1.03
C ALA A 38 6.08 6.02 -1.83
N LEU A 39 5.52 6.84 -2.74
CA LEU A 39 4.43 6.44 -3.63
C LEU A 39 4.87 5.39 -4.66
N LEU A 40 6.08 5.50 -5.22
CA LEU A 40 6.63 4.47 -6.11
C LEU A 40 6.84 3.14 -5.38
N PHE A 41 7.36 3.19 -4.15
CA PHE A 41 7.50 1.99 -3.33
C PHE A 41 6.13 1.36 -3.04
N TRP A 42 5.11 2.17 -2.76
CA TRP A 42 3.74 1.69 -2.58
C TRP A 42 3.26 0.90 -3.80
N VAL A 43 3.36 1.48 -5.01
CA VAL A 43 2.93 0.83 -6.26
C VAL A 43 3.65 -0.50 -6.44
N GLN A 44 4.98 -0.52 -6.26
CA GLN A 44 5.78 -1.74 -6.36
C GLN A 44 5.34 -2.81 -5.33
N TYR A 45 5.12 -2.40 -4.08
CA TYR A 45 4.67 -3.28 -2.99
C TYR A 45 3.31 -3.90 -3.30
N THR A 46 2.34 -3.08 -3.72
CA THR A 46 0.98 -3.54 -4.05
C THR A 46 0.97 -4.44 -5.29
N ALA A 47 1.84 -4.20 -6.28
CA ALA A 47 2.01 -5.07 -7.43
C ALA A 47 2.51 -6.47 -7.03
N ILE A 48 3.57 -6.53 -6.23
CA ILE A 48 4.14 -7.80 -5.74
C ILE A 48 3.10 -8.59 -4.93
N LEU A 49 2.40 -7.93 -4.01
CA LEU A 49 1.38 -8.57 -3.17
C LEU A 49 0.21 -9.12 -3.99
N SER A 50 -0.23 -8.37 -5.00
CA SER A 50 -1.34 -8.76 -5.87
C SER A 50 -0.93 -9.91 -6.79
N TYR A 51 0.30 -9.91 -7.31
CA TYR A 51 0.87 -11.03 -8.05
C TYR A 51 0.94 -12.31 -7.21
N LEU A 52 1.45 -12.23 -5.98
CA LEU A 52 1.55 -13.39 -5.08
C LEU A 52 0.18 -13.97 -4.74
N GLN A 53 -0.81 -13.13 -4.44
CA GLN A 53 -2.18 -13.57 -4.17
C GLN A 53 -2.84 -14.20 -5.40
N PHE A 54 -2.61 -13.64 -6.59
CA PHE A 54 -3.09 -14.21 -7.85
C PHE A 54 -2.50 -15.59 -8.12
N ARG A 55 -1.18 -15.74 -7.97
CA ARG A 55 -0.47 -17.01 -8.15
C ARG A 55 -1.00 -18.11 -7.23
N LYS A 56 -1.36 -17.77 -5.99
CA LYS A 56 -1.88 -18.73 -5.01
C LYS A 56 -3.38 -19.05 -5.17
N LYS A 57 -4.09 -18.50 -6.17
CA LYS A 57 -5.55 -18.73 -6.45
C LYS A 57 -6.45 -18.70 -5.20
N ARG A 58 -6.11 -17.91 -4.18
CA ARG A 58 -6.87 -17.87 -2.92
C ARG A 58 -8.21 -17.18 -3.16
N ARG A 59 -9.31 -17.93 -3.13
CA ARG A 59 -10.69 -17.38 -3.16
C ARG A 59 -11.13 -17.15 -1.71
N PHE A 60 -11.43 -15.89 -1.37
CA PHE A 60 -11.84 -15.51 -0.02
C PHE A 60 -13.36 -15.54 0.10
N PRO A 61 -13.93 -16.15 1.16
CA PRO A 61 -15.33 -15.97 1.50
C PRO A 61 -15.53 -14.56 2.07
N TYR A 62 -16.26 -13.71 1.35
CA TYR A 62 -16.57 -12.34 1.78
C TYR A 62 -17.62 -12.37 2.89
N LYS A 63 -17.29 -11.75 4.04
CA LYS A 63 -18.23 -11.52 5.15
C LYS A 63 -18.66 -10.05 5.27
N GLY A 64 -18.04 -9.10 4.55
CA GLY A 64 -18.44 -7.68 4.59
C GLY A 64 -17.83 -6.77 3.50
N PHE A 65 -18.38 -5.55 3.37
CA PHE A 65 -18.00 -4.56 2.35
C PHE A 65 -16.53 -4.12 2.42
N THR A 66 -15.98 -3.96 3.62
CA THR A 66 -14.57 -3.59 3.84
C THR A 66 -13.58 -4.65 3.35
N GLN A 67 -14.02 -5.91 3.18
CA GLN A 67 -13.20 -6.99 2.66
C GLN A 67 -13.12 -7.00 1.12
N ILE A 68 -13.95 -6.23 0.42
CA ILE A 68 -13.86 -6.05 -1.04
C ILE A 68 -12.52 -5.38 -1.41
N LEU A 69 -12.06 -4.44 -0.57
CA LEU A 69 -10.74 -3.81 -0.71
C LEU A 69 -9.56 -4.76 -0.45
N LEU A 70 -9.83 -5.97 0.06
CA LEU A 70 -8.81 -7.01 0.23
C LEU A 70 -8.68 -7.88 -1.04
N HIS A 71 -9.60 -7.74 -2.00
CA HIS A 71 -9.50 -8.43 -3.28
C HIS A 71 -8.27 -7.92 -4.05
N PRO A 72 -7.34 -8.78 -4.50
CA PRO A 72 -6.09 -8.35 -5.13
C PRO A 72 -6.29 -7.39 -6.30
N GLN A 73 -7.25 -7.67 -7.19
CA GLN A 73 -7.58 -6.80 -8.33
C GLN A 73 -8.16 -5.43 -7.91
N VAL A 74 -9.17 -5.40 -7.03
CA VAL A 74 -9.78 -4.15 -6.55
C VAL A 74 -8.75 -3.31 -5.80
N ARG A 75 -7.99 -3.97 -4.93
CA ARG A 75 -6.90 -3.38 -4.16
C ARG A 75 -5.85 -2.73 -5.07
N PHE A 76 -5.38 -3.49 -6.05
CA PHE A 76 -4.40 -3.02 -7.02
C PHE A 76 -4.93 -1.80 -7.78
N PHE A 77 -6.15 -1.87 -8.31
CA PHE A 77 -6.76 -0.79 -9.08
C PHE A 77 -6.99 0.48 -8.26
N VAL A 78 -7.56 0.35 -7.05
CA VAL A 78 -7.83 1.49 -6.16
C VAL A 78 -6.53 2.16 -5.72
N PHE A 79 -5.49 1.39 -5.39
CA PHE A 79 -4.24 1.96 -4.91
C PHE A 79 -3.33 2.50 -5.99
N GLU A 80 -3.30 1.86 -7.15
CA GLU A 80 -2.64 2.42 -8.31
C GLU A 80 -3.31 3.74 -8.71
N PHE A 81 -4.65 3.80 -8.71
CA PHE A 81 -5.39 5.04 -8.98
C PHE A 81 -5.06 6.14 -7.97
N LEU A 82 -5.04 5.84 -6.66
CA LEU A 82 -4.69 6.81 -5.62
C LEU A 82 -3.23 7.27 -5.69
N ALA A 83 -2.29 6.37 -6.00
CA ALA A 83 -0.89 6.72 -6.18
C ALA A 83 -0.69 7.61 -7.40
N VAL A 84 -1.33 7.29 -8.54
CA VAL A 84 -1.29 8.10 -9.76
C VAL A 84 -1.95 9.46 -9.54
N LEU A 85 -3.08 9.54 -8.82
CA LEU A 85 -3.67 10.81 -8.41
C LEU A 85 -2.74 11.63 -7.51
N GLY A 86 -2.10 11.00 -6.52
CA GLY A 86 -1.15 11.68 -5.63
C GLY A 86 0.04 12.27 -6.40
N ILE A 87 0.60 11.52 -7.36
CA ILE A 87 1.68 11.99 -8.24
C ILE A 87 1.16 13.07 -9.21
N GLY A 88 0.02 12.83 -9.87
CA GLY A 88 -0.54 13.72 -10.89
C GLY A 88 -0.97 15.08 -10.33
N THR A 89 -1.61 15.10 -9.16
CA THR A 89 -2.00 16.34 -8.48
C THR A 89 -0.79 17.18 -8.05
N TYR A 90 0.33 16.55 -7.73
CA TYR A 90 1.58 17.27 -7.49
C TYR A 90 2.07 17.98 -8.77
N PHE A 91 2.12 17.30 -9.90
CA PHE A 91 2.60 17.90 -11.15
C PHE A 91 1.66 18.98 -11.73
N VAL A 92 0.34 18.80 -11.57
CA VAL A 92 -0.66 19.70 -12.16
C VAL A 92 -0.95 20.89 -11.25
N PHE A 93 -1.16 20.66 -9.95
CA PHE A 93 -1.65 21.67 -9.01
C PHE A 93 -0.62 22.07 -7.95
N ARG A 94 0.57 21.44 -7.93
CA ARG A 94 1.60 21.63 -6.89
C ARG A 94 1.08 21.47 -5.46
N MET A 95 0.11 20.57 -5.29
CA MET A 95 -0.52 20.30 -3.99
C MET A 95 0.03 18.99 -3.38
N PRO A 96 1.08 19.04 -2.53
CA PRO A 96 1.67 17.83 -1.94
C PRO A 96 0.75 17.13 -0.93
N TYR A 97 -0.25 17.85 -0.39
CA TYR A 97 -1.19 17.33 0.60
C TYR A 97 -1.97 16.11 0.11
N VAL A 98 -2.31 16.05 -1.18
CA VAL A 98 -3.02 14.90 -1.76
C VAL A 98 -2.17 13.64 -1.67
N GLY A 99 -0.88 13.73 -1.99
CA GLY A 99 0.04 12.61 -1.84
C GLY A 99 0.28 12.23 -0.37
N ILE A 100 0.32 13.20 0.55
CA ILE A 100 0.40 12.92 1.99
C ILE A 100 -0.82 12.13 2.47
N VAL A 101 -2.03 12.53 2.05
CA VAL A 101 -3.27 11.80 2.36
C VAL A 101 -3.24 10.41 1.72
N ALA A 102 -2.71 10.28 0.51
CA ALA A 102 -2.56 8.98 -0.16
C ALA A 102 -1.59 8.05 0.61
N LEU A 103 -0.46 8.55 1.10
CA LEU A 103 0.46 7.80 1.97
C LEU A 103 -0.19 7.40 3.31
N ALA A 104 -0.98 8.29 3.92
CA ALA A 104 -1.71 7.95 5.14
C ALA A 104 -2.77 6.87 4.90
N ALA A 105 -3.49 6.95 3.78
CA ALA A 105 -4.45 5.92 3.36
C ALA A 105 -3.76 4.57 3.11
N TRP A 106 -2.59 4.58 2.48
CA TRP A 106 -1.78 3.37 2.32
C TRP A 106 -1.38 2.75 3.66
N TRP A 107 -0.97 3.57 4.63
CA TRP A 107 -0.60 3.10 5.95
C TRP A 107 -1.78 2.47 6.71
N LEU A 108 -2.93 3.17 6.75
CA LEU A 108 -4.16 2.66 7.35
C LEU A 108 -4.62 1.36 6.70
N PHE A 109 -4.50 1.26 5.38
CA PHE A 109 -4.81 0.04 4.67
C PHE A 109 -3.83 -1.09 5.04
N SER A 110 -2.54 -0.81 5.08
CA SER A 110 -1.51 -1.79 5.42
C SER A 110 -1.72 -2.31 6.85
N LEU A 111 -2.12 -1.43 7.78
CA LEU A 111 -2.53 -1.80 9.13
C LEU A 111 -3.75 -2.73 9.12
N ASN A 112 -4.76 -2.39 8.32
CA ASN A 112 -5.98 -3.21 8.20
C ASN A 112 -5.69 -4.59 7.59
N PHE A 113 -4.93 -4.62 6.49
CA PHE A 113 -4.48 -5.86 5.85
C PHE A 113 -3.67 -6.73 6.81
N TYR A 114 -2.78 -6.12 7.61
CA TYR A 114 -2.00 -6.84 8.62
C TYR A 114 -2.87 -7.40 9.75
N ARG A 115 -3.84 -6.62 10.24
CA ARG A 115 -4.77 -7.05 11.29
C ARG A 115 -5.56 -8.29 10.88
N TYR A 116 -5.98 -8.35 9.62
CA TYR A 116 -6.70 -9.50 9.09
C TYR A 116 -5.76 -10.58 8.52
N TYR A 117 -4.43 -10.34 8.46
CA TYR A 117 -3.45 -11.22 7.82
C TYR A 117 -3.47 -12.66 8.33
N GLU A 118 -3.73 -12.88 9.61
CA GLU A 118 -3.85 -14.23 10.15
C GLU A 118 -5.06 -14.98 9.59
N GLU A 119 -6.18 -14.31 9.34
CA GLU A 119 -7.33 -14.88 8.62
C GLU A 119 -6.96 -15.27 7.17
N PHE A 120 -5.90 -14.68 6.61
CA PHE A 120 -5.31 -15.06 5.31
C PHE A 120 -4.33 -16.23 5.40
N LYS A 121 -3.82 -16.56 6.60
CA LYS A 121 -2.90 -17.69 6.86
C LYS A 121 -3.64 -19.00 7.15
N ILE A 122 -4.83 -18.94 7.76
CA ILE A 122 -5.56 -20.09 8.31
C ILE A 122 -6.11 -21.08 7.24
N TYR A 123 -5.95 -20.79 5.95
CA TYR A 123 -6.32 -21.71 4.86
C TYR A 123 -5.11 -22.35 4.14
N GLU A 124 -3.99 -22.47 4.85
CA GLU A 124 -2.82 -23.25 4.42
C GLU A 124 -2.94 -24.72 4.84
#